data_AF-A0A6P0N5J8-F1
#
_entry.id   AF-A0A6P0N5J8-F1
#
_cell.length_a   1.000
_cell.length_b   1.000
_cell.length_c   1.000
_cell.angle_alpha   90.00
_cell.angle_beta   90.00
_cell.angle_gamma   90.00
#
_symmetry.space_group_name_H-M   'P 1'
#
loop_
_entity.id
_entity.type
_entity.pdbx_description
1 polymer ?
#
loop_
_entity_poly.entity_id
_entity_poly.type
_entity_poly.pdbx_seq_one_letter_code
_entity_poly.pdbx_strand_id
1 'polypeptide(L)'
;MPRIAYLAPHFSSDQLKQKYLKTTEPVASRRWHLLWKVSLGWTLKNSASAVGINYDYAKQILKKYNQLGAEGVKNLKNKSRRGGNQPLLTAKQLEKLAQQLKLKAPDGGVWTGPKVARWIEQENGLEKVWNQRGWDYLKKLKYSYQSPRPKHRKANAQEQEQFKKKLPFKVKKLEEKYPIAEIDVWFFDEHRVGLKPILKKVWSPIGERPTAVVSHRYEWLYVYGFVKPKTGETLWYLIPRVNTLWLNLVYQNFAVDAGICEKKSLINRR
;
A
#
# COMPACT_ATOMS: atom_id res chain seq x y z
N MET A 1 -19.05 64.75 -10.16
CA MET A 1 -19.88 63.52 -10.20
C MET A 1 -18.99 62.30 -10.36
N PRO A 2 -19.21 61.20 -9.62
CA PRO A 2 -18.43 59.98 -9.81
C PRO A 2 -18.67 59.43 -11.22
N ARG A 3 -17.59 59.04 -11.93
CA ARG A 3 -17.69 58.50 -13.30
C ARG A 3 -18.49 57.20 -13.29
N ILE A 4 -19.62 57.20 -14.01
CA ILE A 4 -20.42 56.01 -14.28
C ILE A 4 -19.64 55.13 -15.25
N ALA A 5 -19.50 53.85 -14.92
CA ALA A 5 -18.77 52.92 -15.76
C ALA A 5 -19.67 52.46 -16.92
N TYR A 6 -19.17 52.52 -18.15
CA TYR A 6 -19.91 52.04 -19.32
C TYR A 6 -20.10 50.52 -19.25
N LEU A 7 -21.35 50.08 -19.37
CA LEU A 7 -21.75 48.68 -19.44
C LEU A 7 -22.42 48.44 -20.80
N ALA A 8 -21.84 47.54 -21.61
CA ALA A 8 -22.37 47.24 -22.93
C ALA A 8 -23.76 46.58 -22.83
N PRO A 9 -24.72 46.92 -23.70
CA PRO A 9 -26.12 46.48 -23.61
C PRO A 9 -26.33 45.05 -24.11
N HIS A 10 -25.47 44.10 -23.72
CA HIS A 10 -25.60 42.68 -24.07
C HIS A 10 -26.81 42.02 -23.39
N PHE A 11 -27.23 42.55 -22.22
CA PHE A 11 -28.38 42.08 -21.46
C PHE A 11 -29.04 43.27 -20.76
N SER A 12 -30.37 43.20 -20.61
CA SER A 12 -31.11 44.14 -19.76
C SER A 12 -30.78 43.92 -18.27
N SER A 13 -31.09 44.92 -17.43
CA SER A 13 -30.91 44.81 -15.98
C SER A 13 -31.62 43.59 -15.38
N ASP A 14 -32.82 43.25 -15.86
CA ASP A 14 -33.56 42.08 -15.40
C ASP A 14 -32.89 40.77 -15.87
N GLN A 15 -32.39 40.73 -17.09
CA GLN A 15 -31.66 39.55 -17.59
C GLN A 15 -30.35 39.32 -16.81
N LEU A 16 -29.65 40.38 -16.40
CA LEU A 16 -28.47 40.28 -15.52
C LEU A 16 -28.84 39.76 -14.14
N LYS A 17 -29.95 40.24 -13.56
CA LYS A 17 -30.49 39.73 -12.29
C LYS A 17 -30.86 38.25 -12.38
N GLN A 18 -31.54 37.84 -13.45
CA GLN A 18 -31.91 36.44 -13.67
C GLN A 18 -30.68 35.55 -13.83
N LYS A 19 -29.64 36.00 -14.55
CA LYS A 19 -28.38 35.25 -14.65
C LYS A 19 -27.67 35.13 -13.30
N TYR A 20 -27.67 36.18 -12.49
CA TYR A 20 -27.16 36.13 -11.11
C TYR A 20 -27.87 35.05 -10.27
N LEU A 21 -29.20 35.05 -10.28
CA LEU A 21 -30.01 34.11 -9.49
C LEU A 21 -29.90 32.65 -9.99
N LYS A 22 -29.80 32.45 -11.31
CA LYS A 22 -29.74 31.11 -11.92
C LYS A 22 -28.35 30.46 -11.85
N THR A 23 -27.29 31.23 -11.64
CA THR A 23 -25.92 30.71 -11.68
C THR A 23 -25.55 30.02 -10.38
N THR A 24 -25.18 28.73 -10.47
CA THR A 24 -24.74 27.92 -9.32
C THR A 24 -23.25 28.05 -9.01
N GLU A 25 -22.40 28.42 -9.98
CA GLU A 25 -20.97 28.61 -9.75
C GLU A 25 -20.69 29.91 -8.95
N PRO A 26 -20.08 29.85 -7.75
CA PRO A 26 -19.94 31.01 -6.87
C PRO A 26 -19.19 32.20 -7.50
N VAL A 27 -18.16 31.91 -8.31
CA VAL A 27 -17.35 32.95 -8.97
C VAL A 27 -18.15 33.65 -10.06
N ALA A 28 -18.89 32.90 -10.87
CA ALA A 28 -19.70 33.46 -11.93
C ALA A 28 -20.91 34.23 -11.36
N SER A 29 -21.55 33.72 -10.29
CA SER A 29 -22.66 34.39 -9.60
C SER A 29 -22.25 35.78 -9.09
N ARG A 30 -21.11 35.90 -8.41
CA ARG A 30 -20.59 37.21 -7.96
C ARG A 30 -20.31 38.16 -9.12
N ARG A 31 -19.80 37.68 -10.25
CA ARG A 31 -19.57 38.53 -11.43
C ARG A 31 -20.89 39.02 -12.05
N TRP A 32 -21.91 38.17 -12.12
CA TRP A 32 -23.26 38.59 -12.56
C TRP A 32 -23.88 39.61 -11.61
N HIS A 33 -23.73 39.42 -10.30
CA HIS A 33 -24.20 40.38 -9.29
C HIS A 33 -23.53 41.76 -9.47
N LEU A 34 -22.21 41.78 -9.72
CA LEU A 34 -21.48 43.01 -10.00
C LEU A 34 -22.06 43.75 -11.22
N LEU A 35 -22.28 43.04 -12.34
CA LEU A 35 -22.80 43.64 -13.57
C LEU A 35 -24.23 44.15 -13.41
N TRP A 36 -25.08 43.41 -12.68
CA TRP A 36 -26.43 43.84 -12.34
C TRP A 36 -26.43 45.12 -11.50
N LYS A 37 -25.56 45.24 -10.49
CA LYS A 37 -25.45 46.49 -9.70
C LYS A 37 -25.02 47.66 -10.57
N VAL A 38 -24.05 47.47 -11.46
CA VAL A 38 -23.63 48.50 -12.42
C VAL A 38 -24.77 48.88 -13.37
N SER A 39 -25.61 47.94 -13.81
CA SER A 39 -26.75 48.23 -14.69
C SER A 39 -27.87 49.03 -14.00
N LEU A 40 -27.94 48.99 -12.67
CA LEU A 40 -28.83 49.83 -11.85
C LEU A 40 -28.26 51.25 -11.60
N GLY A 41 -27.16 51.62 -12.26
CA GLY A 41 -26.55 52.95 -12.13
C GLY A 41 -25.57 53.10 -10.97
N TRP A 42 -25.23 52.02 -10.27
CA TRP A 42 -24.22 52.08 -9.21
C TRP A 42 -22.81 52.28 -9.79
N THR A 43 -21.97 53.04 -9.09
CA THR A 43 -20.56 53.18 -9.48
C THR A 43 -19.85 51.83 -9.38
N LEU A 44 -18.87 51.57 -10.25
CA LEU A 44 -18.13 50.31 -10.24
C LEU A 44 -17.44 50.06 -8.89
N LYS A 45 -16.98 51.11 -8.20
CA LYS A 45 -16.35 51.02 -6.87
C LYS A 45 -17.36 50.57 -5.80
N ASN A 46 -18.57 51.11 -5.81
CA ASN A 46 -19.61 50.74 -4.86
C ASN A 46 -20.14 49.33 -5.15
N SER A 47 -20.35 49.00 -6.42
CA SER A 47 -20.75 47.65 -6.85
C SER A 47 -19.69 46.60 -6.47
N ALA A 48 -18.40 46.91 -6.65
CA ALA A 48 -17.30 46.02 -6.25
C ALA A 48 -17.30 45.78 -4.73
N SER A 49 -17.47 46.85 -3.95
CA SER A 49 -17.53 46.79 -2.48
C SER A 49 -18.74 45.98 -1.99
N ALA A 50 -19.92 46.22 -2.57
CA ALA A 50 -21.16 45.52 -2.20
C ALA A 50 -21.13 44.01 -2.51
N VAL A 51 -20.40 43.62 -3.56
CA VAL A 51 -20.28 42.21 -3.96
C VAL A 51 -19.04 41.53 -3.36
N GLY A 52 -18.20 42.28 -2.63
CA GLY A 52 -17.00 41.76 -1.98
C GLY A 52 -15.88 41.41 -2.97
N ILE A 53 -15.71 42.20 -4.03
CA ILE A 53 -14.68 42.01 -5.05
C ILE A 53 -13.71 43.20 -5.06
N ASN A 54 -12.41 42.93 -5.24
CA ASN A 54 -11.40 43.97 -5.45
C ASN A 54 -11.72 44.84 -6.70
N TYR A 55 -11.53 46.15 -6.59
CA TYR A 55 -11.87 47.12 -7.63
C TYR A 55 -11.20 46.87 -8.99
N ASP A 56 -9.93 46.48 -9.03
CA ASP A 56 -9.22 46.20 -10.29
C ASP A 56 -9.72 44.89 -10.94
N TYR A 57 -10.12 43.92 -10.12
CA TYR A 57 -10.78 42.74 -10.64
C TYR A 57 -12.17 43.06 -11.19
N ALA A 58 -12.92 43.96 -10.56
CA ALA A 58 -14.20 44.46 -11.07
C ALA A 58 -14.05 45.17 -12.43
N LYS A 59 -12.99 45.98 -12.63
CA LYS A 59 -12.65 46.56 -13.94
C LYS A 59 -12.40 45.49 -15.01
N GLN A 60 -11.66 44.43 -14.67
CA GLN A 60 -11.39 43.34 -15.60
C GLN A 60 -12.68 42.59 -15.98
N ILE A 61 -13.57 42.35 -15.03
CA ILE A 61 -14.86 41.71 -15.28
C ILE A 61 -15.69 42.57 -16.22
N LEU A 62 -15.80 43.88 -15.94
CA LEU A 62 -16.56 44.81 -16.79
C LEU A 62 -15.98 44.88 -18.21
N LYS A 63 -14.64 44.99 -18.33
CA LYS A 63 -13.96 45.02 -19.63
C LYS A 63 -14.25 43.74 -20.44
N LYS A 64 -14.13 42.57 -19.81
CA LYS A 64 -14.39 41.28 -20.47
C LYS A 64 -15.85 41.11 -20.86
N TYR A 65 -16.77 41.55 -20.01
CA TYR A 65 -18.19 41.53 -20.33
C TYR A 65 -18.51 42.46 -21.51
N ASN A 66 -17.95 43.67 -21.53
CA ASN A 66 -18.17 44.61 -22.63
C ASN A 66 -17.67 44.05 -23.97
N GLN A 67 -16.56 43.31 -23.96
CA GLN A 67 -15.96 42.71 -25.16
C GLN A 67 -16.63 41.40 -25.61
N LEU A 68 -17.04 40.53 -24.67
CA LEU A 68 -17.41 39.13 -24.93
C LEU A 68 -18.80 38.74 -24.42
N GLY A 69 -19.56 39.69 -23.86
CA GLY A 69 -20.86 39.44 -23.25
C GLY A 69 -20.81 38.37 -22.17
N ALA A 70 -21.72 37.39 -22.24
CA ALA A 70 -21.82 36.31 -21.27
C ALA A 70 -20.59 35.41 -21.19
N GLU A 71 -19.85 35.23 -22.29
CA GLU A 71 -18.63 34.41 -22.30
C GLU A 71 -17.53 35.04 -21.43
N GLY A 72 -17.46 36.38 -21.39
CA GLY A 72 -16.51 37.12 -20.55
C GLY A 72 -16.73 36.96 -19.05
N VAL A 73 -17.94 36.54 -18.64
CA VAL A 73 -18.32 36.36 -17.23
C VAL A 73 -17.98 34.96 -16.72
N LYS A 74 -17.80 33.97 -17.60
CA LYS A 74 -17.49 32.59 -17.23
C LYS A 74 -16.13 32.46 -16.54
N ASN A 75 -16.02 31.57 -15.56
CA ASN A 75 -14.76 31.31 -14.89
C ASN A 75 -13.84 30.41 -15.72
N LEU A 76 -12.99 31.03 -16.54
CA LEU A 76 -12.07 30.30 -17.43
C LEU A 76 -10.84 29.72 -16.70
N LYS A 77 -10.61 30.05 -15.41
CA LYS A 77 -9.44 29.54 -14.65
C LYS A 77 -9.42 28.02 -14.52
N ASN A 78 -10.57 27.35 -14.57
CA ASN A 78 -10.65 25.89 -14.50
C ASN A 78 -10.32 25.20 -15.83
N LYS A 79 -10.40 25.89 -16.98
CA LYS A 79 -10.13 25.28 -18.29
C LYS A 79 -8.66 25.40 -18.72
N SER A 80 -7.93 26.45 -18.33
CA SER A 80 -6.52 26.62 -18.74
C SER A 80 -5.53 25.70 -18.01
N ARG A 81 -5.95 25.03 -16.93
CA ARG A 81 -5.14 24.03 -16.21
C ARG A 81 -5.16 22.64 -16.86
N ARG A 82 -5.71 22.49 -18.06
CA ARG A 82 -5.67 21.23 -18.83
C ARG A 82 -4.32 20.97 -19.51
N GLY A 83 -3.34 21.86 -19.37
CA GLY A 83 -1.94 21.58 -19.66
C GLY A 83 -1.27 20.92 -18.45
N GLY A 84 -1.66 19.69 -18.12
CA GLY A 84 -0.87 18.90 -17.17
C GLY A 84 0.52 18.63 -17.78
N ASN A 85 1.54 18.53 -16.94
CA ASN A 85 2.88 18.14 -17.41
C ASN A 85 2.79 16.86 -18.25
N GLN A 86 3.54 16.81 -19.35
CA GLN A 86 3.59 15.62 -20.19
C GLN A 86 4.06 14.42 -19.36
N PRO A 87 3.43 13.24 -19.53
CA PRO A 87 3.84 12.04 -18.81
C PRO A 87 5.26 11.65 -19.24
N LEU A 88 6.07 11.18 -18.28
CA LEU A 88 7.44 10.71 -18.56
C LEU A 88 7.46 9.56 -19.57
N LEU A 89 6.51 8.62 -19.46
CA LEU A 89 6.34 7.53 -20.42
C LEU A 89 5.17 7.78 -21.36
N THR A 90 5.41 7.55 -22.65
CA THR A 90 4.36 7.40 -23.67
C THR A 90 3.53 6.14 -23.43
N ALA A 91 2.39 5.99 -24.12
CA ALA A 91 1.56 4.80 -24.02
C ALA A 91 2.32 3.51 -24.39
N LYS A 92 3.12 3.54 -25.47
CA LYS A 92 3.95 2.41 -25.91
C LYS A 92 5.00 2.03 -24.87
N GLN A 93 5.66 3.02 -24.27
CA GLN A 93 6.66 2.75 -23.23
C GLN A 93 6.02 2.25 -21.92
N LEU A 94 4.79 2.69 -21.61
CA LEU A 94 4.04 2.17 -20.48
C LEU A 94 3.69 0.69 -20.65
N GLU A 95 3.31 0.27 -21.87
CA GLU A 95 3.11 -1.14 -22.20
C GLU A 95 4.40 -1.95 -22.11
N LYS A 96 5.51 -1.39 -22.59
CA LYS A 96 6.84 -2.00 -22.46
C LYS A 96 7.22 -2.20 -20.98
N LEU A 97 6.98 -1.19 -20.13
CA LEU A 97 7.17 -1.31 -18.69
C LEU A 97 6.29 -2.44 -18.12
N ALA A 98 5.02 -2.53 -18.53
CA ALA A 98 4.11 -3.58 -18.05
C ALA A 98 4.58 -4.99 -18.43
N GLN A 99 5.22 -5.16 -19.59
CA GLN A 99 5.84 -6.43 -19.99
C GLN A 99 7.10 -6.72 -19.15
N GLN A 100 7.95 -5.72 -18.92
CA GLN A 100 9.16 -5.86 -18.11
C GLN A 100 8.88 -6.22 -16.65
N LEU A 101 7.81 -5.68 -16.06
CA LEU A 101 7.40 -5.99 -14.68
C LEU A 101 7.01 -7.45 -14.45
N LYS A 102 6.70 -8.21 -15.51
CA LYS A 102 6.44 -9.66 -15.42
C LYS A 102 7.71 -10.48 -15.22
N LEU A 103 8.86 -9.93 -15.62
CA LEU A 103 10.17 -10.55 -15.45
C LEU A 103 10.77 -10.14 -14.10
N LYS A 104 11.85 -10.82 -13.70
CA LYS A 104 12.65 -10.37 -12.55
C LYS A 104 13.24 -9.00 -12.84
N ALA A 105 13.44 -8.21 -11.79
CA ALA A 105 14.16 -6.96 -11.93
C ALA A 105 15.60 -7.23 -12.43
N PRO A 106 16.27 -6.26 -13.08
CA PRO A 106 17.60 -6.45 -13.66
C PRO A 106 18.67 -6.99 -12.70
N ASP A 107 18.53 -6.71 -11.40
CA ASP A 107 19.41 -7.21 -10.33
C ASP A 107 19.04 -8.61 -9.81
N GLY A 108 18.10 -9.29 -10.47
CA GLY A 108 17.57 -10.59 -10.07
C GLY A 108 16.58 -10.56 -8.89
N GLY A 109 16.31 -9.37 -8.34
CA GLY A 109 15.40 -9.16 -7.21
C GLY A 109 13.95 -8.86 -7.62
N VAL A 110 13.16 -8.41 -6.65
CA VAL A 110 11.78 -7.95 -6.87
C VAL A 110 11.79 -6.48 -7.33
N TRP A 111 10.85 -6.11 -8.19
CA TRP A 111 10.62 -4.74 -8.62
C TRP A 111 10.23 -3.83 -7.44
N THR A 112 10.79 -2.62 -7.41
CA THR A 112 10.46 -1.58 -6.43
C THR A 112 10.23 -0.24 -7.16
N GLY A 113 9.58 0.72 -6.50
CA GLY A 113 9.40 2.08 -7.04
C GLY A 113 10.71 2.71 -7.54
N PRO A 114 11.79 2.73 -6.73
CA PRO A 114 13.09 3.20 -7.20
C PRO A 114 13.61 2.47 -8.44
N LYS A 115 13.46 1.14 -8.52
CA LYS A 115 13.90 0.38 -9.71
C LYS A 115 13.13 0.76 -10.97
N VAL A 116 11.81 0.99 -10.84
CA VAL A 116 11.01 1.49 -11.96
C VAL A 116 11.46 2.88 -12.38
N ALA A 117 11.80 3.76 -11.43
CA ALA A 117 12.36 5.08 -11.77
C ALA A 117 13.67 4.96 -12.56
N ARG A 118 14.59 4.06 -12.16
CA ARG A 118 15.84 3.78 -12.91
C ARG A 118 15.58 3.20 -14.29
N TRP A 119 14.57 2.34 -14.42
CA TRP A 119 14.16 1.84 -15.73
C TRP A 119 13.63 2.96 -16.64
N ILE A 120 12.86 3.92 -16.10
CA ILE A 120 12.37 5.08 -16.85
C ILE A 120 13.53 6.00 -17.28
N GLU A 121 14.54 6.20 -16.44
CA GLU A 121 15.77 6.94 -16.80
C GLU A 121 16.41 6.35 -18.05
N GLN A 122 16.62 5.02 -18.04
CA GLN A 122 17.25 4.29 -19.14
C GLN A 122 16.40 4.30 -20.41
N GLU A 123 15.08 4.08 -20.30
CA GLU A 123 14.18 4.01 -21.45
C GLU A 123 14.07 5.35 -22.21
N ASN A 124 14.19 6.47 -21.50
CA ASN A 124 14.04 7.81 -22.08
C ASN A 124 15.37 8.57 -22.24
N GLY A 125 16.50 8.00 -21.81
CA GLY A 125 17.79 8.71 -21.78
C GLY A 125 17.78 9.92 -20.85
N LEU A 126 17.04 9.87 -19.74
CA LEU A 126 16.97 10.96 -18.77
C LEU A 126 18.09 10.83 -17.74
N GLU A 127 18.74 11.95 -17.41
CA GLU A 127 19.78 11.99 -16.37
C GLU A 127 19.24 11.56 -15.00
N LYS A 128 18.00 11.98 -14.67
CA LYS A 128 17.41 11.69 -13.37
C LYS A 128 15.88 11.65 -13.38
N VAL A 129 15.33 10.63 -12.75
CA VAL A 129 13.91 10.47 -12.42
C VAL A 129 13.79 10.25 -10.92
N TRP A 130 12.97 11.06 -10.27
CA TRP A 130 12.70 10.91 -8.84
C TRP A 130 12.05 9.56 -8.52
N ASN A 131 12.50 8.90 -7.43
CA ASN A 131 11.99 7.58 -7.01
C ASN A 131 10.46 7.52 -6.88
N GLN A 132 9.82 8.63 -6.50
CA GLN A 132 8.37 8.76 -6.41
C GLN A 132 7.67 8.49 -7.75
N ARG A 133 8.29 8.87 -8.89
CA ARG A 133 7.73 8.63 -10.22
C ARG A 133 7.59 7.15 -10.53
N GLY A 134 8.54 6.32 -10.10
CA GLY A 134 8.41 4.88 -10.27
C GLY A 134 7.21 4.31 -9.49
N TRP A 135 6.91 4.84 -8.31
CA TRP A 135 5.68 4.50 -7.58
C TRP A 135 4.41 4.99 -8.30
N ASP A 136 4.41 6.22 -8.82
CA ASP A 136 3.29 6.76 -9.61
C ASP A 136 2.96 5.85 -10.80
N TYR A 137 3.98 5.37 -11.51
CA TYR A 137 3.80 4.48 -12.66
C TYR A 137 3.35 3.08 -12.28
N LEU A 138 3.83 2.52 -11.16
CA LEU A 138 3.30 1.28 -10.61
C LEU A 138 1.81 1.42 -10.27
N LYS A 139 1.40 2.53 -9.66
CA LYS A 139 -0.01 2.82 -9.38
C LYS A 139 -0.83 2.98 -10.66
N LYS A 140 -0.28 3.66 -11.67
CA LYS A 140 -0.92 3.82 -12.99
C LYS A 140 -1.16 2.46 -13.67
N LEU A 141 -0.24 1.51 -13.48
CA LEU A 141 -0.35 0.11 -13.94
C LEU A 141 -1.18 -0.78 -12.99
N LYS A 142 -1.85 -0.21 -11.99
CA LYS A 142 -2.69 -0.92 -11.00
C LYS A 142 -1.94 -1.93 -10.12
N TYR A 143 -0.64 -1.75 -9.91
CA TYR A 143 0.12 -2.54 -8.93
C TYR A 143 -0.15 -2.04 -7.50
N SER A 144 -0.06 -2.95 -6.54
CA SER A 144 -0.18 -2.66 -5.11
C SER A 144 1.17 -2.85 -4.39
N TYR A 145 1.37 -2.10 -3.31
CA TYR A 145 2.56 -2.26 -2.47
C TYR A 145 2.34 -3.45 -1.54
N GLN A 146 3.18 -4.48 -1.67
CA GLN A 146 3.04 -5.74 -0.95
C GLN A 146 4.35 -6.08 -0.23
N SER A 147 4.23 -6.77 0.91
CA SER A 147 5.38 -7.39 1.58
C SER A 147 5.56 -8.80 1.01
N PRO A 148 6.70 -9.11 0.36
CA PRO A 148 6.96 -10.45 -0.16
C PRO A 148 6.94 -11.48 0.96
N ARG A 149 6.32 -12.65 0.72
CA ARG A 149 6.36 -13.75 1.67
C ARG A 149 7.77 -14.37 1.65
N PRO A 150 8.48 -14.45 2.80
CA PRO A 150 9.76 -15.13 2.85
C PRO A 150 9.62 -16.59 2.43
N LYS A 151 10.56 -17.07 1.62
CA LYS A 151 10.67 -18.49 1.23
C LYS A 151 12.08 -18.97 1.58
N HIS A 152 12.16 -20.13 2.24
CA HIS A 152 13.45 -20.72 2.59
C HIS A 152 14.23 -21.12 1.34
N ARG A 153 15.53 -20.82 1.29
CA ARG A 153 16.39 -21.05 0.10
C ARG A 153 16.39 -22.50 -0.37
N LYS A 154 16.33 -23.46 0.57
CA LYS A 154 16.31 -24.90 0.29
C LYS A 154 14.90 -25.49 0.10
N ALA A 155 13.84 -24.68 0.07
CA ALA A 155 12.49 -25.19 -0.05
C ALA A 155 12.21 -25.76 -1.44
N ASN A 156 12.03 -27.08 -1.53
CA ASN A 156 11.65 -27.79 -2.75
C ASN A 156 10.17 -28.18 -2.70
N ALA A 157 9.37 -27.65 -3.64
CA ALA A 157 7.93 -27.91 -3.69
C ALA A 157 7.62 -29.38 -4.03
N GLN A 158 8.42 -30.00 -4.91
CA GLN A 158 8.22 -31.38 -5.32
C GLN A 158 8.48 -32.35 -4.17
N GLU A 159 9.54 -32.12 -3.38
CA GLU A 159 9.83 -32.94 -2.19
C GLU A 159 8.72 -32.84 -1.14
N GLN A 160 8.17 -31.64 -0.93
CA GLN A 160 7.04 -31.44 -0.01
C GLN A 160 5.79 -32.19 -0.46
N GLU A 161 5.47 -32.17 -1.76
CA GLU A 161 4.34 -32.93 -2.31
C GLU A 161 4.58 -34.44 -2.24
N GLN A 162 5.79 -34.89 -2.57
CA GLN A 162 6.16 -36.30 -2.48
C GLN A 162 6.07 -36.78 -1.03
N PHE A 163 6.50 -35.99 -0.05
CA PHE A 163 6.37 -36.33 1.37
C PHE A 163 4.90 -36.55 1.75
N LYS A 164 4.01 -35.61 1.38
CA LYS A 164 2.57 -35.71 1.65
C LYS A 164 1.97 -36.98 1.04
N LYS A 165 2.35 -37.34 -0.19
CA LYS A 165 1.88 -38.56 -0.86
C LYS A 165 2.46 -39.83 -0.25
N LYS A 166 3.75 -39.84 0.11
CA LYS A 166 4.47 -41.03 0.61
C LYS A 166 4.12 -41.38 2.06
N LEU A 167 3.73 -40.40 2.88
CA LEU A 167 3.46 -40.62 4.31
C LEU A 167 2.36 -41.67 4.55
N PRO A 168 1.16 -41.62 3.93
CA PRO A 168 0.14 -42.65 4.11
C PRO A 168 0.62 -44.06 3.76
N PHE A 169 1.37 -44.23 2.66
CA PHE A 169 1.92 -45.53 2.27
C PHE A 169 2.91 -46.08 3.31
N LYS A 170 3.72 -45.20 3.91
CA LYS A 170 4.64 -45.60 4.99
C LYS A 170 3.86 -46.07 6.23
N VAL A 171 2.77 -45.38 6.57
CA VAL A 171 1.92 -45.75 7.70
C VAL A 171 1.26 -47.10 7.43
N LYS A 172 0.68 -47.32 6.25
CA LYS A 172 0.11 -48.62 5.85
C LYS A 172 1.10 -49.77 5.94
N LYS A 173 2.32 -49.56 5.44
CA LYS A 173 3.39 -50.58 5.53
C LYS A 173 3.77 -50.92 6.97
N LEU A 174 3.65 -49.95 7.90
CA LEU A 174 3.86 -50.21 9.32
C LEU A 174 2.68 -50.95 9.93
N GLU A 175 1.44 -50.61 9.54
CA GLU A 175 0.20 -51.32 9.95
C GLU A 175 0.24 -52.79 9.50
N GLU A 176 0.68 -53.07 8.27
CA GLU A 176 0.88 -54.43 7.77
C GLU A 176 1.98 -55.19 8.54
N LYS A 177 3.05 -54.50 8.92
CA LYS A 177 4.18 -55.13 9.64
C LYS A 177 3.83 -55.46 11.09
N TYR A 178 3.00 -54.65 11.72
CA TYR A 178 2.61 -54.81 13.13
C TYR A 178 1.07 -54.85 13.27
N PRO A 179 0.42 -55.93 12.82
CA PRO A 179 -1.04 -56.01 12.73
C PRO A 179 -1.76 -56.01 14.08
N ILE A 180 -1.07 -56.35 15.17
CA ILE A 180 -1.60 -56.36 16.54
C ILE A 180 -1.44 -54.99 17.22
N ALA A 181 -0.52 -54.16 16.73
CA ALA A 181 -0.17 -52.89 17.36
C ALA A 181 -1.00 -51.73 16.80
N GLU A 182 -1.44 -50.83 17.67
CA GLU A 182 -2.10 -49.58 17.25
C GLU A 182 -1.02 -48.55 16.87
N ILE A 183 -1.09 -48.02 15.65
CA ILE A 183 -0.08 -47.09 15.13
C ILE A 183 -0.56 -45.65 15.19
N ASP A 184 0.08 -44.90 16.08
CA ASP A 184 -0.07 -43.47 16.20
C ASP A 184 1.10 -42.73 15.55
N VAL A 185 0.78 -41.75 14.71
CA VAL A 185 1.78 -40.89 14.05
C VAL A 185 1.84 -39.58 14.80
N TRP A 186 3.01 -39.30 15.35
CA TRP A 186 3.32 -38.04 16.02
C TRP A 186 4.36 -37.26 15.23
N PHE A 187 4.13 -35.96 15.08
CA PHE A 187 5.11 -35.03 14.54
C PHE A 187 5.77 -34.30 15.69
N PHE A 188 7.10 -34.23 15.63
CA PHE A 188 7.93 -33.57 16.62
C PHE A 188 8.61 -32.36 15.99
N ASP A 189 8.61 -31.23 16.69
CA ASP A 189 9.43 -30.08 16.34
C ASP A 189 9.97 -29.38 17.60
N GLU A 190 11.08 -28.68 17.43
CA GLU A 190 11.75 -27.91 18.46
C GLU A 190 11.57 -26.41 18.20
N HIS A 191 11.09 -25.69 19.21
CA HIS A 191 11.04 -24.25 19.19
C HIS A 191 11.95 -23.64 20.26
N ARG A 192 12.75 -22.66 19.86
CA ARG A 192 13.63 -21.91 20.76
C ARG A 192 13.01 -20.57 21.12
N VAL A 193 12.73 -20.38 22.40
CA VAL A 193 12.24 -19.14 22.99
C VAL A 193 13.42 -18.40 23.64
N GLY A 194 13.54 -17.11 23.38
CA GLY A 194 14.56 -16.29 24.01
C GLY A 194 14.19 -14.83 24.03
N LEU A 195 14.86 -14.09 24.92
CA LEU A 195 14.64 -12.66 25.10
C LEU A 195 15.38 -11.89 24.01
N LYS A 196 14.74 -11.74 22.84
CA LYS A 196 15.22 -10.88 21.75
C LYS A 196 14.42 -9.57 21.74
N PRO A 197 15.00 -8.45 22.18
CA PRO A 197 14.35 -7.15 22.10
C PRO A 197 14.00 -6.81 20.64
N ILE A 198 12.74 -6.47 20.39
CA ILE A 198 12.27 -6.01 19.08
C ILE A 198 12.24 -4.48 19.11
N LEU A 199 13.19 -3.84 18.42
CA LEU A 199 13.17 -2.40 18.23
C LEU A 199 11.96 -1.99 17.39
N LYS A 200 11.15 -1.07 17.93
CA LYS A 200 10.04 -0.46 17.20
C LYS A 200 10.49 0.81 16.50
N LYS A 201 9.73 1.22 15.48
CA LYS A 201 9.92 2.53 14.86
C LYS A 201 9.54 3.63 15.86
N VAL A 202 10.42 4.62 16.01
CA VAL A 202 10.25 5.78 16.88
C VAL A 202 10.39 7.05 16.05
N TRP A 203 9.83 8.15 16.54
CA TRP A 203 10.01 9.47 15.95
C TRP A 203 11.30 10.10 16.47
N SER A 204 12.08 10.73 15.59
CA SER A 204 13.33 11.43 15.88
C SER A 204 13.43 12.63 14.94
N PRO A 205 14.12 13.72 15.31
CA PRO A 205 14.39 14.84 14.41
C PRO A 205 15.03 14.37 13.09
N ILE A 206 14.72 15.07 12.00
CA ILE A 206 15.25 14.74 10.66
C ILE A 206 16.77 14.92 10.67
N GLY A 207 17.49 13.88 10.27
CA GLY A 207 18.96 13.85 10.29
C GLY A 207 19.54 13.22 11.55
N GLU A 208 18.74 13.00 12.59
CA GLU A 208 19.19 12.37 13.84
C GLU A 208 18.79 10.88 13.89
N ARG A 209 19.75 10.03 14.27
CA ARG A 209 19.50 8.61 14.48
C ARG A 209 19.46 8.32 15.99
N PRO A 210 18.30 8.01 16.57
CA PRO A 210 18.19 7.75 18.00
C PRO A 210 18.90 6.43 18.33
N THR A 211 19.60 6.41 19.46
CA THR A 211 20.27 5.21 19.97
C THR A 211 19.42 4.60 21.08
N ALA A 212 19.15 3.30 20.98
CA ALA A 212 18.48 2.54 22.03
C ALA A 212 19.48 1.56 22.64
N VAL A 213 19.52 1.49 23.97
CA VAL A 213 20.30 0.46 24.67
C VAL A 213 19.59 -0.87 24.44
N VAL A 214 20.29 -1.80 23.78
CA VAL A 214 19.79 -3.14 23.52
C VAL A 214 20.70 -4.14 24.19
N SER A 215 20.17 -4.91 25.13
CA SER A 215 20.86 -6.03 25.76
C SER A 215 20.30 -7.34 25.20
N HIS A 216 20.95 -7.93 24.20
CA HIS A 216 20.63 -9.29 23.75
C HIS A 216 21.10 -10.29 24.81
N ARG A 217 20.16 -10.96 25.50
CA ARG A 217 20.49 -12.10 26.36
C ARG A 217 20.23 -13.38 25.59
N TYR A 218 21.29 -14.16 25.35
CA TYR A 218 21.23 -15.45 24.65
C TYR A 218 20.92 -16.60 25.60
N GLU A 219 20.00 -16.36 26.53
CA GLU A 219 19.41 -17.40 27.37
C GLU A 219 18.22 -17.97 26.62
N TRP A 220 18.29 -19.27 26.36
CA TRP A 220 17.32 -19.98 25.53
C TRP A 220 16.53 -20.93 26.40
N LEU A 221 15.21 -20.80 26.36
CA LEU A 221 14.27 -21.83 26.80
C LEU A 221 13.80 -22.56 25.56
N TYR A 222 13.78 -23.89 25.61
CA TYR A 222 13.37 -24.69 24.48
C TYR A 222 12.02 -25.34 24.77
N VAL A 223 11.21 -25.41 23.73
CA VAL A 223 9.88 -26.02 23.75
C VAL A 223 9.92 -27.17 22.77
N TYR A 224 9.73 -28.38 23.27
CA TYR A 224 9.55 -29.57 22.45
C TYR A 224 8.06 -29.80 22.28
N GLY A 225 7.59 -29.73 21.03
CA GLY A 225 6.19 -29.87 20.68
C GLY A 225 5.95 -31.18 19.94
N PHE A 226 4.97 -31.95 20.38
CA PHE A 226 4.47 -33.13 19.72
C PHE A 226 3.02 -32.91 19.30
N VAL A 227 2.68 -33.29 18.07
CA VAL A 227 1.32 -33.20 17.54
C VAL A 227 0.92 -34.51 16.89
N LYS A 228 -0.26 -35.03 17.25
CA LYS A 228 -0.90 -36.17 16.59
C LYS A 228 -1.89 -35.66 15.53
N PRO A 229 -1.57 -35.73 14.22
CA PRO A 229 -2.37 -35.04 13.20
C PRO A 229 -3.80 -35.57 13.03
N LYS A 230 -4.03 -36.85 13.34
CA LYS A 230 -5.37 -37.47 13.20
C LYS A 230 -6.36 -36.92 14.23
N THR A 231 -5.91 -36.66 15.45
CA THR A 231 -6.77 -36.24 16.58
C THR A 231 -6.60 -34.77 16.93
N GLY A 232 -5.48 -34.14 16.54
CA GLY A 232 -5.11 -32.80 16.96
C GLY A 232 -4.53 -32.73 18.37
N GLU A 233 -4.31 -33.87 19.02
CA GLU A 233 -3.72 -33.94 20.36
C GLU A 233 -2.28 -33.41 20.35
N THR A 234 -1.92 -32.66 21.40
CA THR A 234 -0.61 -32.02 21.51
C THR A 234 0.02 -32.21 22.88
N LEU A 235 1.32 -32.53 22.90
CA LEU A 235 2.12 -32.59 24.13
C LEU A 235 3.29 -31.61 24.02
N TRP A 236 3.56 -30.89 25.11
CA TRP A 236 4.55 -29.81 25.15
C TRP A 236 5.48 -29.98 26.35
N TYR A 237 6.78 -29.86 26.12
CA TYR A 237 7.79 -29.97 27.16
C TYR A 237 8.69 -28.74 27.15
N LEU A 238 8.86 -28.12 28.31
CA LEU A 238 9.82 -27.06 28.53
C LEU A 238 11.15 -27.66 28.97
N ILE A 239 12.22 -27.40 28.22
CA ILE A 239 13.54 -27.91 28.53
C ILE A 239 14.59 -26.78 28.54
N PRO A 240 15.59 -26.86 29.43
CA PRO A 240 16.59 -25.80 29.56
C PRO A 240 17.65 -25.85 28.45
N ARG A 241 17.87 -27.00 27.80
CA ARG A 241 18.92 -27.19 26.80
C ARG A 241 18.53 -28.23 25.76
N VAL A 242 19.18 -28.15 24.60
CA VAL A 242 19.03 -29.10 23.49
C VAL A 242 20.26 -29.95 23.38
N ASN A 243 20.11 -31.21 23.78
CA ASN A 243 21.10 -32.26 23.57
C ASN A 243 20.39 -33.62 23.60
N THR A 244 21.13 -34.68 23.30
CA THR A 244 20.60 -36.05 23.28
C THR A 244 20.08 -36.51 24.64
N LEU A 245 20.68 -36.06 25.74
CA LEU A 245 20.26 -36.41 27.09
C LEU A 245 18.86 -35.87 27.40
N TRP A 246 18.62 -34.57 27.16
CA TRP A 246 17.31 -33.95 27.36
C TRP A 246 16.26 -34.52 26.40
N LEU A 247 16.64 -34.82 25.16
CA LEU A 247 15.72 -35.44 24.20
C LEU A 247 15.28 -36.84 24.65
N ASN A 248 16.21 -37.66 25.15
CA ASN A 248 15.87 -38.99 25.67
C ASN A 248 14.95 -38.90 26.89
N LEU A 249 15.19 -37.94 27.79
CA LEU A 249 14.32 -37.69 28.93
C LEU A 249 12.90 -37.29 28.48
N VAL A 250 12.79 -36.41 27.48
CA VAL A 250 11.50 -36.04 26.90
C VAL A 250 10.82 -37.25 26.25
N TYR A 251 11.55 -38.12 25.54
CA TYR A 251 10.95 -39.33 24.98
C TYR A 251 10.43 -40.31 26.04
N GLN A 252 11.10 -40.42 27.19
CA GLN A 252 10.59 -41.22 28.31
C GLN A 252 9.29 -40.65 28.86
N ASN A 253 9.24 -39.35 29.13
CA ASN A 253 8.02 -38.68 29.60
C ASN A 253 6.91 -38.74 28.54
N PHE A 254 7.24 -38.50 27.29
CA PHE A 254 6.32 -38.63 26.15
C PHE A 254 5.74 -40.03 26.03
N ALA A 255 6.53 -41.08 26.27
CA ALA A 255 6.01 -42.44 26.25
C ALA A 255 4.94 -42.67 27.32
N VAL A 256 5.14 -42.11 28.52
CA VAL A 256 4.15 -42.18 29.60
C VAL A 256 2.90 -41.36 29.24
N ASP A 257 3.09 -40.11 28.84
CA ASP A 257 2.00 -39.16 28.56
C ASP A 257 1.16 -39.55 27.33
N ALA A 258 1.79 -40.15 26.32
CA ALA A 258 1.10 -40.69 25.14
C ALA A 258 0.45 -42.08 25.39
N GLY A 259 0.56 -42.63 26.61
CA GLY A 259 -0.04 -43.90 26.99
C GLY A 259 0.56 -45.11 26.27
N ILE A 260 1.87 -45.11 26.04
CA ILE A 260 2.57 -46.24 25.41
C ILE A 260 2.46 -47.46 26.33
N CYS A 261 1.93 -48.55 25.79
CA CYS A 261 1.68 -49.81 26.49
C CYS A 261 2.20 -50.99 25.65
N GLU A 262 2.05 -52.24 26.08
CA GLU A 262 2.50 -53.41 25.30
C GLU A 262 1.93 -53.47 23.86
N LYS A 263 0.81 -52.79 23.60
CA LYS A 263 0.16 -52.69 22.27
C LYS A 263 0.60 -51.47 21.45
N LYS A 264 1.38 -50.54 22.01
CA LYS A 264 1.87 -49.31 21.36
C LYS A 264 3.38 -49.22 21.52
N SER A 265 4.15 -49.15 20.45
CA SER A 265 5.62 -49.04 20.52
C SER A 265 6.12 -47.74 19.88
N LEU A 266 7.04 -47.04 20.55
CA LEU A 266 7.66 -45.83 20.02
C LEU A 266 8.68 -46.18 18.91
N ILE A 267 8.38 -45.80 17.67
CA ILE A 267 9.33 -45.91 16.56
C ILE A 267 9.78 -44.51 16.16
N ASN A 268 10.96 -44.11 16.66
CA ASN A 268 11.58 -42.86 16.23
C ASN A 268 12.42 -43.10 14.96
N ARG A 269 12.15 -42.34 13.90
CA ARG A 269 13.01 -42.29 12.72
C ARG A 269 13.36 -40.84 12.43
N ARG A 270 14.66 -40.52 12.51
CA ARG A 270 15.25 -39.30 11.98
C ARG A 270 15.17 -39.28 10.45
#